data_AF-A0A9R0D8K9-F1
#
_entry.id   AF-A0A9R0D8K9-F1
#
_cell.length_a   1.000
_cell.length_b   1.000
_cell.length_c   1.000
_cell.angle_alpha   90.00
_cell.angle_beta   90.00
_cell.angle_gamma   90.00
#
_symmetry.space_group_name_H-M   'P 1'
#
loop_
_entity.id
_entity.type
_entity.pdbx_description
1 polymer ?
#
loop_
_entity_poly.entity_id
_entity_poly.type
_entity_poly.pdbx_seq_one_letter_code
_entity_poly.pdbx_strand_id
1 'polypeptide(L)'
;MKCIVAVVIVTLVTGAAAEASVRTCEPIKVAMCKNIGYNQTGMPNLARHTLQADADVTLQTFSPLVQYGCSSQLHLFLCSVYVPMCTDKVALPIGPCRGLCESVYTRCYPVLHGFGFLWPPELDCSLFPAENNHEHMCMEGPGERAPPIGTVPLDMGNAGGRGACRRLIKPNNWVWVRGSARCAQFCDAEVLWDGGERKAAEVWLATWAALSFACTLAAVGAQLACGDRGGAGERALVLVALCRCAAAAGWGVRAAAGRAAAGCAKDSTSPTRMLLAHDGLANPNCAVVFLLLYYFGLAASVWWVVVAGAWRASVLRPPAPTTAASRTNRHSSLLQLAAWGVPAALAAAVLVTRDVDADELTGTCFVGNQSSKSLLALVIIPEAICLLLGCVFLSSGFRAVLRRPAPVPAPSVLLNSPPQPHQDQSVLRLGAFAALYAVPSACILATWVYEYAWRDEWLAAPVPSSEPSTHPKPAFWVFLFRIFATQILGVMVAVWIATPSLKALWRRIAGPRKQPPLAKCPPGPPPTPLTLHCYATHSHSLTRHPHKYATYRPPQTHSSYRKPRHYHYSAGETIL
;
A
#
# COMPACT_ATOMS: atom_id res chain seq x y z
N MET A 1 8.63 50.19 60.35
CA MET A 1 8.04 51.37 61.02
C MET A 1 7.48 52.25 59.92
N LYS A 2 6.15 52.26 59.71
CA LYS A 2 5.16 53.21 60.31
C LYS A 2 5.52 54.66 59.94
N CYS A 3 4.65 55.56 59.48
CA CYS A 3 3.25 55.64 59.07
C CYS A 3 3.09 57.08 58.50
N ILE A 4 2.51 57.31 57.32
CA ILE A 4 1.18 57.93 57.05
C ILE A 4 1.05 59.45 57.36
N VAL A 5 0.35 60.16 56.45
CA VAL A 5 -0.46 61.42 56.58
C VAL A 5 0.26 62.69 56.11
N ALA A 6 -0.23 63.63 55.27
CA ALA A 6 -1.40 63.84 54.40
C ALA A 6 -1.06 64.98 53.39
N VAL A 7 -1.40 64.87 52.10
CA VAL A 7 -2.45 65.61 51.35
C VAL A 7 -2.50 67.13 51.57
N VAL A 8 -2.19 67.95 50.55
CA VAL A 8 -3.04 69.03 49.95
C VAL A 8 -2.33 69.64 48.70
N ILE A 9 -2.80 69.24 47.52
CA ILE A 9 -3.19 70.03 46.32
C ILE A 9 -2.56 71.43 46.06
N VAL A 10 -2.08 71.63 44.82
CA VAL A 10 -2.38 72.74 43.85
C VAL A 10 -1.13 73.15 43.03
N THR A 11 -1.08 72.61 41.80
CA THR A 11 -0.64 73.16 40.50
C THR A 11 0.63 74.00 40.34
N LEU A 12 1.49 73.57 39.40
CA LEU A 12 1.67 74.28 38.11
C LEU A 12 2.32 73.34 37.08
N VAL A 13 1.48 72.87 36.15
CA VAL A 13 1.87 72.16 34.92
C VAL A 13 2.21 73.22 33.89
N THR A 14 3.48 73.33 33.49
CA THR A 14 3.84 73.94 32.21
C THR A 14 3.86 72.83 31.16
N GLY A 15 2.69 72.57 30.57
CA GLY A 15 2.58 71.79 29.35
C GLY A 15 3.08 72.65 28.19
N ALA A 16 4.15 72.21 27.54
CA ALA A 16 4.49 72.70 26.22
C ALA A 16 3.35 72.32 25.27
N ALA A 17 2.54 73.30 24.88
CA ALA A 17 1.60 73.16 23.79
C ALA A 17 2.41 72.95 22.51
N ALA A 18 2.42 71.73 21.99
CA ALA A 18 2.82 71.48 20.61
C ALA A 18 1.78 72.15 19.71
N GLU A 19 2.20 73.15 18.94
CA GLU A 19 1.39 73.79 17.91
C GLU A 19 0.81 72.71 16.97
N ALA A 20 -0.52 72.63 16.92
CA ALA A 20 -1.22 71.82 15.94
C ALA A 20 -1.05 72.50 14.57
N SER A 21 -0.04 72.09 13.81
CA SER A 21 0.06 72.45 12.39
C SER A 21 -1.16 71.87 11.67
N VAL A 22 -1.93 72.75 11.04
CA VAL A 22 -3.03 72.36 10.13
C VAL A 22 -2.40 71.53 9.02
N ARG A 23 -2.67 70.22 9.01
CA ARG A 23 -2.14 69.29 8.01
C ARG A 23 -2.94 69.44 6.72
N THR A 24 -2.28 69.84 5.64
CA THR A 24 -2.90 69.97 4.32
C THR A 24 -3.08 68.59 3.69
N CYS A 25 -4.29 68.27 3.22
CA CYS A 25 -4.54 67.04 2.48
C CYS A 25 -3.91 67.11 1.07
N GLU A 26 -3.30 66.01 0.63
CA GLU A 26 -2.70 65.88 -0.70
C GLU A 26 -3.20 64.62 -1.44
N PRO A 27 -3.19 64.61 -2.79
CA PRO A 27 -3.66 63.47 -3.57
C PRO A 27 -2.76 62.24 -3.40
N ILE A 28 -3.39 61.07 -3.39
CA ILE A 28 -2.69 59.78 -3.30
C ILE A 28 -1.88 59.52 -4.58
N LYS A 29 -0.56 59.45 -4.44
CA LYS A 29 0.40 59.16 -5.52
C LYS A 29 0.78 57.67 -5.57
N VAL A 30 0.67 56.98 -4.44
CA VAL A 30 0.99 55.54 -4.27
C VAL A 30 0.13 54.68 -5.20
N ALA A 31 0.77 53.89 -6.07
CA ALA A 31 0.07 53.20 -7.17
C ALA A 31 -0.94 52.15 -6.69
N MET A 32 -0.59 51.35 -5.67
CA MET A 32 -1.49 50.31 -5.17
C MET A 32 -2.73 50.89 -4.47
N CYS A 33 -2.59 52.04 -3.80
CA CYS A 33 -3.66 52.64 -3.02
C CYS A 33 -4.57 53.59 -3.81
N LYS A 34 -4.58 53.50 -5.14
CA LYS A 34 -5.55 54.21 -5.98
C LYS A 34 -6.87 53.46 -5.98
N ASN A 35 -7.99 54.19 -6.02
CA ASN A 35 -9.35 53.64 -6.12
C ASN A 35 -9.79 52.76 -4.93
N ILE A 36 -9.26 53.01 -3.73
CA ILE A 36 -9.61 52.26 -2.50
C ILE A 36 -10.85 52.80 -1.76
N GLY A 37 -11.50 53.84 -2.30
CA GLY A 37 -12.69 54.49 -1.73
C GLY A 37 -12.48 55.95 -1.31
N TYR A 38 -11.23 56.43 -1.28
CA TYR A 38 -10.88 57.84 -1.09
C TYR A 38 -9.63 58.19 -1.90
N ASN A 39 -9.43 59.48 -2.18
CA ASN A 39 -8.38 59.97 -3.09
C ASN A 39 -7.38 60.94 -2.44
N GLN A 40 -7.64 61.37 -1.20
CA GLN A 40 -6.82 62.34 -0.47
C GLN A 40 -6.23 61.71 0.79
N THR A 41 -4.95 61.98 1.04
CA THR A 41 -4.19 61.50 2.21
C THR A 41 -3.53 62.67 2.93
N GLY A 42 -3.15 62.46 4.19
CA GLY A 42 -2.44 63.44 5.00
C GLY A 42 -1.15 62.84 5.57
N MET A 43 -0.07 63.61 5.55
CA MET A 43 1.23 63.22 6.09
C MET A 43 1.55 64.01 7.39
N PRO A 44 2.30 63.46 8.35
CA PRO A 44 2.80 62.08 8.39
C PRO A 44 1.69 61.04 8.58
N ASN A 45 1.89 59.86 7.99
CA ASN A 45 0.96 58.73 8.10
C ASN A 45 1.04 58.05 9.49
N LEU A 46 0.24 57.00 9.70
CA LEU A 46 0.19 56.28 10.99
C LEU A 46 1.46 55.47 11.26
N ALA A 47 2.18 55.08 10.21
CA ALA A 47 3.51 54.45 10.27
C ALA A 47 4.67 55.46 10.36
N ARG A 48 4.39 56.75 10.62
CA ARG A 48 5.37 57.84 10.81
C ARG A 48 6.22 58.22 9.59
N HIS A 49 5.89 57.78 8.39
CA HIS A 49 6.48 58.32 7.17
C HIS A 49 5.99 59.76 6.95
N THR A 50 6.86 60.64 6.48
CA THR A 50 6.55 62.05 6.14
C THR A 50 6.30 62.26 4.66
N LEU A 51 6.76 61.34 3.80
CA LEU A 51 6.59 61.37 2.35
C LEU A 51 5.83 60.14 1.84
N GLN A 52 4.93 60.33 0.88
CA GLN A 52 4.21 59.20 0.25
C GLN A 52 5.15 58.25 -0.50
N ALA A 53 6.30 58.72 -1.00
CA ALA A 53 7.28 57.89 -1.69
C ALA A 53 7.88 56.82 -0.77
N ASP A 54 8.17 57.17 0.49
CA ASP A 54 8.69 56.24 1.48
C ASP A 54 7.64 55.19 1.85
N ALA A 55 6.38 55.63 2.00
CA ALA A 55 5.25 54.75 2.23
C ALA A 55 5.02 53.77 1.06
N ASP A 56 5.20 54.20 -0.19
CA ASP A 56 5.08 53.32 -1.37
C ASP A 56 6.13 52.21 -1.33
N VAL A 57 7.40 52.53 -1.03
CA VAL A 57 8.47 51.52 -0.93
C VAL A 57 8.14 50.46 0.13
N THR A 58 7.70 50.87 1.32
CA THR A 58 7.28 49.94 2.37
C THR A 58 6.08 49.11 1.93
N LEU A 59 5.07 49.75 1.34
CA LEU A 59 3.88 49.06 0.85
C LEU A 59 4.20 48.02 -0.24
N GLN A 60 5.17 48.27 -1.12
CA GLN A 60 5.61 47.29 -2.14
C GLN A 60 6.16 46.01 -1.52
N THR A 61 6.73 46.06 -0.32
CA THR A 61 7.20 44.85 0.39
C THR A 61 6.04 43.91 0.76
N PHE A 62 4.82 44.44 0.90
CA PHE A 62 3.61 43.65 1.14
C PHE A 62 2.95 43.15 -0.15
N SER A 63 3.43 43.53 -1.34
CA SER A 63 2.85 43.11 -2.63
C SER A 63 2.73 41.58 -2.76
N PRO A 64 3.72 40.76 -2.36
CA PRO A 64 3.56 39.30 -2.35
C PRO A 64 2.43 38.81 -1.43
N LEU A 65 2.24 39.46 -0.27
CA LEU A 65 1.20 39.09 0.70
C LEU A 65 -0.19 39.51 0.22
N VAL A 66 -0.29 40.67 -0.44
CA VAL A 66 -1.51 41.14 -1.12
C VAL A 66 -1.89 40.19 -2.25
N GLN A 67 -0.92 39.77 -3.08
CA GLN A 67 -1.14 38.81 -4.17
C GLN A 67 -1.50 37.41 -3.64
N TYR A 68 -0.99 37.02 -2.48
CA TYR A 68 -1.38 35.77 -1.81
C TYR A 68 -2.86 35.76 -1.42
N GLY A 69 -3.43 36.93 -1.08
CA GLY A 69 -4.87 37.09 -0.83
C GLY A 69 -5.36 36.45 0.47
N CYS A 70 -4.61 36.56 1.56
CA CYS A 70 -4.99 36.02 2.88
C CYS A 70 -6.25 36.67 3.48
N SER A 71 -6.46 37.95 3.21
CA SER A 71 -7.69 38.68 3.55
C SER A 71 -8.07 39.57 2.38
N SER A 72 -9.36 39.60 2.05
CA SER A 72 -9.92 40.54 1.05
C SER A 72 -9.82 42.00 1.51
N GLN A 73 -9.64 42.23 2.81
CA GLN A 73 -9.52 43.55 3.42
C GLN A 73 -8.06 43.98 3.62
N LEU A 74 -7.07 43.11 3.34
CA LEU A 74 -5.65 43.42 3.54
C LEU A 74 -5.21 44.67 2.77
N HIS A 75 -5.64 44.79 1.51
CA HIS A 75 -5.30 45.92 0.66
C HIS A 75 -5.83 47.24 1.23
N LEU A 76 -7.10 47.25 1.65
CA LEU A 76 -7.71 48.42 2.29
C LEU A 76 -7.03 48.76 3.62
N PHE A 77 -6.75 47.75 4.45
CA PHE A 77 -6.09 47.93 5.73
C PHE A 77 -4.69 48.56 5.57
N LEU A 78 -3.83 48.00 4.71
CA LEU A 78 -2.50 48.55 4.48
C LEU A 78 -2.56 49.99 3.98
N CYS A 79 -3.43 50.29 3.03
CA CYS A 79 -3.60 51.65 2.54
C CYS A 79 -4.15 52.59 3.63
N SER A 80 -5.07 52.13 4.48
CA SER A 80 -5.59 52.95 5.58
C SER A 80 -4.56 53.30 6.66
N VAL A 81 -3.45 52.56 6.76
CA VAL A 81 -2.34 52.85 7.69
C VAL A 81 -1.27 53.72 7.02
N TYR A 82 -0.83 53.33 5.83
CA TYR A 82 0.30 53.96 5.15
C TYR A 82 -0.07 55.19 4.31
N VAL A 83 -1.33 55.30 3.86
CA VAL A 83 -1.91 56.47 3.17
C VAL A 83 -3.34 56.73 3.69
N PRO A 84 -3.49 57.10 4.96
CA PRO A 84 -4.79 57.25 5.62
C PRO A 84 -5.65 58.35 5.00
N MET A 85 -6.97 58.26 5.16
CA MET A 85 -7.90 59.24 4.60
C MET A 85 -7.73 60.62 5.27
N CYS A 86 -7.74 61.68 4.46
CA CYS A 86 -7.67 63.08 4.93
C CYS A 86 -8.87 63.88 4.43
N THR A 87 -9.41 64.76 5.29
CA THR A 87 -10.45 65.73 4.93
C THR A 87 -10.25 67.03 5.69
N ASP A 88 -10.57 68.16 5.07
CA ASP A 88 -10.41 69.49 5.68
C ASP A 88 -11.29 69.70 6.93
N LYS A 89 -12.25 68.81 7.17
CA LYS A 89 -13.14 68.84 8.34
C LYS A 89 -12.54 68.19 9.58
N VAL A 90 -11.43 67.46 9.45
CA VAL A 90 -10.83 66.67 10.53
C VAL A 90 -9.32 66.91 10.57
N ALA A 91 -8.81 67.35 11.73
CA ALA A 91 -7.40 67.72 11.87
C ALA A 91 -6.41 66.53 11.80
N LEU A 92 -6.88 65.30 12.06
CA LEU A 92 -6.08 64.08 12.08
C LEU A 92 -6.47 63.12 10.94
N PRO A 93 -5.49 62.41 10.34
CA PRO A 93 -5.79 61.40 9.33
C PRO A 93 -6.62 60.26 9.93
N ILE A 94 -7.62 59.81 9.18
CA ILE A 94 -8.54 58.75 9.57
C ILE A 94 -7.94 57.41 9.13
N GLY A 95 -7.68 56.53 10.10
CA GLY A 95 -7.09 55.20 9.90
C GLY A 95 -8.10 54.06 10.01
N PRO A 96 -7.65 52.80 10.08
CA PRO A 96 -8.52 51.65 10.29
C PRO A 96 -9.04 51.61 11.73
N CYS A 97 -10.22 51.02 11.93
CA CYS A 97 -10.66 50.60 13.26
C CYS A 97 -9.96 49.30 13.67
N ARG A 98 -9.92 49.02 14.97
CA ARG A 98 -9.31 47.82 15.55
C ARG A 98 -9.92 46.54 14.99
N GLY A 99 -11.23 46.48 14.82
CA GLY A 99 -11.90 45.31 14.23
C GLY A 99 -11.42 44.97 12.81
N LEU A 100 -11.15 45.98 11.97
CA LEU A 100 -10.57 45.79 10.64
C LEU A 100 -9.15 45.22 10.74
N CYS A 101 -8.33 45.77 11.64
CA CYS A 101 -6.97 45.28 11.90
C CYS A 101 -6.98 43.82 12.38
N GLU A 102 -7.77 43.49 13.40
CA GLU A 102 -7.84 42.14 13.98
C GLU A 102 -8.34 41.11 12.96
N SER A 103 -9.32 41.48 12.12
CA SER A 103 -9.79 40.63 11.02
C SER A 103 -8.68 40.31 10.02
N VAL A 104 -7.83 41.28 9.68
CA VAL A 104 -6.70 41.07 8.77
C VAL A 104 -5.57 40.31 9.47
N TYR A 105 -5.23 40.69 10.71
CA TYR A 105 -4.20 40.07 11.52
C TYR A 105 -4.43 38.56 11.66
N THR A 106 -5.63 38.16 12.09
CA THR A 106 -5.98 36.74 12.30
C THR A 106 -5.81 35.86 11.06
N ARG A 107 -5.95 36.42 9.85
CA ARG A 107 -5.84 35.69 8.57
C ARG A 107 -4.45 35.79 7.94
N CYS A 108 -3.82 36.96 8.04
CA CYS A 108 -2.58 37.27 7.33
C CYS A 108 -1.32 37.08 8.17
N TYR A 109 -1.41 37.23 9.50
CA TYR A 109 -0.28 36.96 10.38
C TYR A 109 0.24 35.52 10.28
N PRO A 110 -0.61 34.46 10.23
CA PRO A 110 -0.11 33.09 10.05
C PRO A 110 0.68 32.88 8.76
N VAL A 111 0.31 33.61 7.69
CA VAL A 111 1.01 33.56 6.39
C VAL A 111 2.34 34.29 6.49
N LEU A 112 2.35 35.51 7.03
CA LEU A 112 3.56 36.32 7.22
C LEU A 112 4.57 35.60 8.14
N HIS A 113 4.09 35.05 9.25
CA HIS A 113 4.86 34.23 10.18
C HIS A 113 5.37 32.93 9.52
N GLY A 114 4.60 32.32 8.63
CA GLY A 114 5.02 31.15 7.84
C GLY A 114 6.22 31.42 6.92
N PHE A 115 6.46 32.68 6.54
CA PHE A 115 7.66 33.11 5.80
C PHE A 115 8.78 33.63 6.71
N GLY A 116 8.64 33.51 8.03
CA GLY A 116 9.65 33.94 9.01
C GLY A 116 9.62 35.44 9.35
N PHE A 117 8.54 36.15 8.99
CA PHE A 117 8.37 37.57 9.29
C PHE A 117 7.40 37.77 10.46
N LEU A 118 7.77 38.65 11.38
CA LEU A 118 6.89 39.05 12.49
C LEU A 118 5.84 40.05 12.01
N TRP A 119 4.76 40.19 12.77
CA TRP A 119 3.82 41.27 12.53
C TRP A 119 4.50 42.61 12.81
N PRO A 120 4.52 43.56 11.86
CA PRO A 120 5.18 44.84 12.05
C PRO A 120 4.56 45.61 13.23
N PRO A 121 5.38 46.24 14.10
CA PRO A 121 4.88 46.98 15.25
C PRO A 121 4.03 48.19 14.84
N GLU A 122 4.23 48.75 13.64
CA GLU A 122 3.41 49.84 13.09
C GLU A 122 1.98 49.39 12.74
N LEU A 123 1.75 48.07 12.65
CA LEU A 123 0.45 47.46 12.35
C LEU A 123 -0.21 46.84 13.60
N ASP A 124 0.34 47.04 14.80
CA ASP A 124 -0.25 46.52 16.03
C ASP A 124 -1.68 47.05 16.23
N CYS A 125 -2.65 46.13 16.31
CA CYS A 125 -4.06 46.47 16.41
C CYS A 125 -4.43 47.23 17.69
N SER A 126 -3.60 47.16 18.73
CA SER A 126 -3.78 47.94 19.95
C SER A 126 -3.65 49.46 19.72
N LEU A 127 -2.95 49.87 18.65
CA LEU A 127 -2.74 51.27 18.27
C LEU A 127 -3.99 51.93 17.63
N PHE A 128 -4.98 51.14 17.23
CA PHE A 128 -6.16 51.64 16.51
C PHE A 128 -7.41 51.77 17.40
N PRO A 129 -8.31 52.75 17.13
CA PRO A 129 -9.55 52.92 17.87
C PRO A 129 -10.47 51.70 17.77
N ALA A 130 -11.18 51.36 18.84
CA ALA A 130 -12.03 50.16 18.89
C ALA A 130 -13.24 50.26 17.94
N GLU A 131 -13.92 51.39 17.94
CA GLU A 131 -15.15 51.65 17.19
C GLU A 131 -15.14 53.05 16.58
N ASN A 132 -15.88 53.23 15.49
CA ASN A 132 -16.06 54.52 14.86
C ASN A 132 -17.14 55.34 15.59
N ASN A 133 -16.76 56.42 16.28
CA ASN A 133 -17.68 57.26 17.04
C ASN A 133 -17.34 58.77 16.92
N HIS A 134 -18.08 59.62 17.63
CA HIS A 134 -17.90 61.08 17.56
C HIS A 134 -16.56 61.58 18.15
N GLU A 135 -15.89 60.77 18.97
CA GLU A 135 -14.60 61.10 19.59
C GLU A 135 -13.41 60.53 18.78
N HIS A 136 -13.61 59.39 18.12
CA HIS A 136 -12.62 58.67 17.34
C HIS A 136 -13.21 58.20 16.01
N MET A 137 -12.81 58.86 14.92
CA MET A 137 -13.17 58.45 13.56
C MET A 137 -12.20 57.39 13.04
N CYS A 138 -12.74 56.27 12.57
CA CYS A 138 -11.96 55.20 11.96
C CYS A 138 -12.76 54.43 10.89
N MET A 139 -12.07 53.68 10.03
CA MET A 139 -12.67 52.87 8.97
C MET A 139 -12.85 51.42 9.41
N GLU A 140 -14.11 50.95 9.43
CA GLU A 140 -14.46 49.57 9.80
C GLU A 140 -14.20 48.56 8.67
N GLY A 141 -14.07 49.05 7.44
CA GLY A 141 -13.95 48.21 6.23
C GLY A 141 -15.28 47.62 5.78
N PRO A 142 -15.35 47.05 4.56
CA PRO A 142 -16.59 46.49 4.00
C PRO A 142 -17.04 45.19 4.68
N GLY A 143 -16.30 44.72 5.70
CA GLY A 143 -16.53 43.45 6.36
C GLY A 143 -16.06 42.27 5.51
N GLU A 144 -15.45 41.27 6.15
CA GLU A 144 -15.20 39.99 5.50
C GLU A 144 -16.41 39.09 5.72
N ARG A 145 -17.00 38.58 4.63
CA ARG A 145 -17.93 37.44 4.76
C ARG A 145 -17.12 36.27 5.35
N ALA A 146 -17.30 36.00 6.63
CA ALA A 146 -16.63 34.90 7.30
C ALA A 146 -17.06 33.58 6.65
N PRO A 147 -16.12 32.70 6.23
CA PRO A 147 -16.35 31.28 6.50
C PRO A 147 -16.24 31.11 8.03
N PRO A 148 -17.14 30.35 8.66
CA PRO A 148 -17.19 30.25 10.11
C PRO A 148 -15.90 29.63 10.67
N ILE A 149 -15.32 30.28 11.68
CA ILE A 149 -14.31 29.69 12.57
C ILE A 149 -15.08 28.91 13.63
N GLY A 150 -14.84 27.59 13.69
CA GLY A 150 -15.31 26.72 14.76
C GLY A 150 -16.31 25.67 14.28
N THR A 151 -15.85 24.42 14.25
CA THR A 151 -16.42 23.26 13.53
C THR A 151 -16.29 23.39 12.02
N VAL A 152 -15.73 22.35 11.40
CA VAL A 152 -15.74 22.16 9.96
C VAL A 152 -17.06 21.47 9.62
N PRO A 153 -18.05 22.11 8.99
CA PRO A 153 -19.02 21.40 8.20
C PRO A 153 -18.52 21.35 6.76
N LEU A 154 -18.54 20.13 6.25
CA LEU A 154 -18.38 19.79 4.85
C LEU A 154 -19.41 20.56 4.00
N ASP A 155 -18.94 21.32 3.01
CA ASP A 155 -19.64 21.56 1.75
C ASP A 155 -18.57 21.93 0.71
N MET A 156 -18.05 21.00 -0.08
CA MET A 156 -18.69 20.31 -1.21
C MET A 156 -19.14 21.30 -2.31
N GLY A 157 -18.17 21.99 -2.91
CA GLY A 157 -18.43 22.83 -4.09
C GLY A 157 -17.18 23.50 -4.66
N ASN A 158 -16.43 22.77 -5.47
CA ASN A 158 -15.53 23.29 -6.51
C ASN A 158 -14.22 24.03 -6.14
N ALA A 159 -13.90 24.28 -4.87
CA ALA A 159 -12.56 24.77 -4.44
C ALA A 159 -11.74 23.77 -3.58
N GLY A 160 -12.33 22.63 -3.21
CA GLY A 160 -11.80 21.70 -2.19
C GLY A 160 -10.58 20.85 -2.56
N GLY A 161 -10.08 20.91 -3.80
CA GLY A 161 -9.00 20.04 -4.25
C GLY A 161 -7.59 20.59 -3.98
N ARG A 162 -7.32 21.84 -4.37
CA ARG A 162 -5.97 22.43 -4.32
C ARG A 162 -5.47 22.67 -2.88
N GLY A 163 -6.37 22.90 -1.94
CA GLY A 163 -6.04 23.07 -0.52
C GLY A 163 -5.85 21.76 0.24
N ALA A 164 -6.43 20.64 -0.24
CA ALA A 164 -6.40 19.38 0.49
C ALA A 164 -4.97 18.82 0.63
N CYS A 165 -4.16 18.94 -0.42
CA CYS A 165 -2.78 18.46 -0.44
C CYS A 165 -1.81 19.38 0.31
N ARG A 166 -2.22 20.59 0.70
CA ARG A 166 -1.39 21.50 1.51
C ARG A 166 -1.14 21.00 2.93
N ARG A 167 -1.99 20.08 3.40
CA ARG A 167 -1.84 19.40 4.70
C ARG A 167 -0.81 18.28 4.69
N LEU A 168 -0.19 18.00 3.54
CA LEU A 168 0.84 16.98 3.41
C LEU A 168 2.23 17.59 3.53
N ILE A 169 3.19 16.81 4.02
CA ILE A 169 4.59 17.17 4.05
C ILE A 169 5.09 17.48 2.63
N LYS A 170 5.93 18.52 2.50
CA LYS A 170 6.45 19.03 1.22
C LYS A 170 5.32 19.26 0.20
N PRO A 171 4.38 20.19 0.46
CA PRO A 171 3.12 20.32 -0.30
C PRO A 171 3.31 20.61 -1.79
N ASN A 172 4.45 21.20 -2.19
CA ASN A 172 4.79 21.45 -3.60
C ASN A 172 5.03 20.17 -4.42
N ASN A 173 5.18 19.01 -3.75
CA ASN A 173 5.39 17.72 -4.39
C ASN A 173 4.10 16.93 -4.66
N TRP A 174 2.94 17.54 -4.39
CA TRP A 174 1.64 16.91 -4.49
C TRP A 174 0.73 17.68 -5.44
N VAL A 175 -0.12 16.95 -6.17
CA VAL A 175 -1.17 17.51 -7.01
C VAL A 175 -2.50 16.85 -6.69
N TRP A 176 -3.57 17.64 -6.69
CA TRP A 176 -4.92 17.11 -6.55
C TRP A 176 -5.43 16.58 -7.89
N VAL A 177 -5.71 15.28 -7.94
CA VAL A 177 -6.26 14.62 -9.13
C VAL A 177 -7.79 14.65 -9.05
N ARG A 178 -8.44 15.28 -10.02
CA ARG A 178 -9.91 15.45 -10.01
C ARG A 178 -10.66 14.14 -10.20
N GLY A 179 -10.10 13.19 -10.97
CA GLY A 179 -10.74 11.90 -11.26
C GLY A 179 -10.81 10.96 -10.05
N SER A 180 -9.74 10.87 -9.27
CA SER A 180 -9.67 10.02 -8.08
C SER A 180 -10.08 10.74 -6.79
N ALA A 181 -10.24 12.06 -6.83
CA ALA A 181 -10.50 12.91 -5.66
C ALA A 181 -9.49 12.68 -4.52
N ARG A 182 -8.22 12.45 -4.88
CA ARG A 182 -7.10 12.22 -3.96
C ARG A 182 -5.88 13.06 -4.37
N CYS A 183 -4.97 13.25 -3.42
CA CYS A 183 -3.66 13.82 -3.69
C CYS A 183 -2.74 12.75 -4.27
N ALA A 184 -2.06 13.07 -5.36
CA ALA A 184 -1.03 12.22 -5.96
C ALA A 184 0.33 12.93 -5.90
N GLN A 185 1.37 12.16 -5.63
CA GLN A 185 2.75 12.64 -5.56
C GLN A 185 3.39 12.67 -6.97
N PHE A 186 4.30 13.62 -7.23
CA PHE A 186 5.14 13.56 -8.43
C PHE A 186 6.13 12.38 -8.36
N CYS A 187 6.34 11.69 -9.47
CA CYS A 187 7.10 10.44 -9.46
C CYS A 187 8.60 10.62 -9.13
N ASP A 188 9.16 11.79 -9.45
CA ASP A 188 10.54 12.19 -9.19
C ASP A 188 10.71 12.88 -7.82
N ALA A 189 9.63 13.25 -7.13
CA ALA A 189 9.71 13.97 -5.88
C ALA A 189 10.20 13.10 -4.72
N GLU A 190 11.19 13.58 -3.97
CA GLU A 190 11.70 12.99 -2.73
C GLU A 190 10.87 13.48 -1.55
N VAL A 191 9.83 12.73 -1.16
CA VAL A 191 8.95 13.10 -0.06
C VAL A 191 9.41 12.41 1.22
N LEU A 192 9.25 11.08 1.29
CA LEU A 192 9.67 10.27 2.43
C LEU A 192 11.09 9.73 2.30
N TRP A 193 11.57 9.51 1.07
CA TRP A 193 12.82 8.81 0.80
C TRP A 193 13.74 9.60 -0.11
N ASP A 194 15.03 9.63 0.24
CA ASP A 194 16.07 10.28 -0.54
C ASP A 194 16.53 9.38 -1.71
N GLY A 195 17.13 9.95 -2.75
CA GLY A 195 17.63 9.20 -3.92
C GLY A 195 18.61 8.07 -3.58
N GLY A 196 19.44 8.26 -2.55
CA GLY A 196 20.37 7.24 -2.05
C GLY A 196 19.65 6.03 -1.44
N GLU A 197 18.62 6.27 -0.64
CA GLU A 197 17.80 5.22 -0.01
C GLU A 197 17.01 4.42 -1.05
N ARG A 198 16.47 5.11 -2.07
CA ARG A 198 15.80 4.46 -3.21
C ARG A 198 16.72 3.51 -3.96
N LYS A 199 17.95 3.94 -4.25
CA LYS A 199 18.95 3.11 -4.92
C LYS A 199 19.37 1.92 -4.07
N ALA A 200 19.56 2.13 -2.77
CA ALA A 200 19.87 1.05 -1.83
C ALA A 200 18.74 0.01 -1.76
N ALA A 201 17.48 0.47 -1.66
CA ALA A 201 16.32 -0.40 -1.64
C ALA A 201 16.14 -1.17 -2.97
N GLU A 202 16.40 -0.54 -4.11
CA GLU A 202 16.37 -1.19 -5.42
C GLU A 202 17.38 -2.32 -5.54
N VAL A 203 18.64 -2.08 -5.17
CA VAL A 203 19.69 -3.11 -5.19
C VAL A 203 19.33 -4.25 -4.23
N TRP A 204 18.98 -3.90 -2.98
CA TRP A 204 18.60 -4.87 -1.95
C TRP A 204 17.50 -5.80 -2.44
N LEU A 205 16.45 -5.21 -2.98
CA LEU A 205 15.27 -5.94 -3.38
C LEU A 205 15.49 -6.77 -4.65
N ALA A 206 16.25 -6.26 -5.63
CA ALA A 206 16.66 -7.04 -6.80
C ALA A 206 17.48 -8.29 -6.39
N THR A 207 18.42 -8.16 -5.46
CA THR A 207 19.25 -9.27 -4.98
C THR A 207 18.39 -10.38 -4.35
N TRP A 208 17.51 -10.02 -3.41
CA TRP A 208 16.68 -11.01 -2.71
C TRP A 208 15.59 -11.60 -3.59
N ALA A 209 14.99 -10.81 -4.49
CA ALA A 209 14.02 -11.31 -5.45
C ALA A 209 14.64 -12.29 -6.45
N ALA A 210 15.84 -11.99 -6.98
CA ALA A 210 16.56 -12.89 -7.88
C ALA A 210 16.92 -14.21 -7.19
N LEU A 211 17.40 -14.16 -5.95
CA LEU A 211 17.70 -15.36 -5.17
C LEU A 211 16.44 -16.20 -4.92
N SER A 212 15.35 -15.55 -4.48
CA SER A 212 14.05 -16.21 -4.25
C SER A 212 13.51 -16.86 -5.53
N PHE A 213 13.54 -16.13 -6.65
CA PHE A 213 13.09 -16.63 -7.96
C PHE A 213 13.92 -17.84 -8.41
N ALA A 214 15.25 -17.75 -8.38
CA ALA A 214 16.12 -18.85 -8.80
C ALA A 214 15.92 -20.11 -7.94
N CYS A 215 15.87 -19.96 -6.62
CA CYS A 215 15.65 -21.08 -5.70
C CYS A 215 14.27 -21.73 -5.92
N THR A 216 13.21 -20.93 -6.00
CA THR A 216 11.84 -21.45 -6.15
C THR A 216 11.60 -22.08 -7.52
N LEU A 217 12.13 -21.48 -8.59
CA LEU A 217 12.07 -22.05 -9.95
C LEU A 217 12.79 -23.40 -10.03
N ALA A 218 13.98 -23.51 -9.44
CA ALA A 218 14.71 -24.78 -9.39
C ALA A 218 13.95 -25.85 -8.58
N ALA A 219 13.36 -25.48 -7.44
CA ALA A 219 12.58 -26.41 -6.62
C ALA A 219 11.32 -26.90 -7.33
N VAL A 220 10.57 -26.01 -7.99
CA VAL A 220 9.37 -26.37 -8.77
C VAL A 220 9.77 -27.22 -9.98
N GLY A 221 10.82 -26.83 -10.72
CA GLY A 221 11.32 -27.59 -11.87
C GLY A 221 11.75 -29.01 -11.50
N ALA A 222 12.46 -29.19 -10.37
CA ALA A 222 12.84 -30.50 -9.87
C ALA A 222 11.63 -31.39 -9.54
N GLN A 223 10.57 -30.81 -8.96
CA GLN A 223 9.34 -31.53 -8.63
C GLN A 223 8.54 -31.93 -9.88
N LEU A 224 8.48 -31.06 -10.90
CA LEU A 224 7.84 -31.37 -12.18
C LEU A 224 8.60 -32.46 -12.96
N ALA A 225 9.94 -32.45 -12.91
CA ALA A 225 10.76 -33.44 -13.59
C ALA A 225 10.73 -34.82 -12.91
N CYS A 226 10.71 -34.86 -11.58
CA CYS A 226 10.74 -36.12 -10.82
C CYS A 226 9.34 -36.72 -10.57
N GLY A 227 8.26 -35.96 -10.79
CA GLY A 227 6.88 -36.44 -10.66
C GLY A 227 6.59 -37.02 -9.28
N ASP A 228 6.59 -36.19 -8.24
CA ASP A 228 6.47 -36.69 -6.86
C ASP A 228 5.01 -37.03 -6.47
N ARG A 229 4.84 -38.18 -5.81
CA ARG A 229 3.56 -38.68 -5.28
C ARG A 229 3.36 -38.28 -3.81
N GLY A 230 3.71 -37.04 -3.48
CA GLY A 230 3.56 -36.51 -2.13
C GLY A 230 2.11 -36.44 -1.65
N GLY A 231 1.93 -36.37 -0.33
CA GLY A 231 0.64 -36.19 0.32
C GLY A 231 0.00 -34.83 0.00
N ALA A 232 -1.26 -34.62 0.37
CA ALA A 232 -1.99 -33.37 0.07
C ALA A 232 -1.26 -32.11 0.55
N GLY A 233 -0.60 -32.16 1.73
CA GLY A 233 0.19 -31.05 2.26
C GLY A 233 1.48 -30.76 1.48
N GLU A 234 2.16 -31.78 0.96
CA GLU A 234 3.36 -31.61 0.13
C GLU A 234 3.01 -31.03 -1.24
N ARG A 235 1.88 -31.43 -1.82
CA ARG A 235 1.36 -30.82 -3.07
C ARG A 235 0.99 -29.35 -2.86
N ALA A 236 0.35 -29.02 -1.74
CA ALA A 236 0.05 -27.63 -1.37
C ALA A 236 1.34 -26.81 -1.18
N LEU A 237 2.40 -27.41 -0.62
CA LEU A 237 3.70 -26.75 -0.48
C LEU A 237 4.34 -26.38 -1.83
N VAL A 238 4.23 -27.24 -2.84
CA VAL A 238 4.69 -26.92 -4.20
C VAL A 238 3.90 -25.73 -4.78
N LEU A 239 2.60 -25.63 -4.49
CA LEU A 239 1.79 -24.47 -4.91
C LEU A 239 2.20 -23.18 -4.19
N VAL A 240 2.57 -23.24 -2.90
CA VAL A 240 3.20 -22.10 -2.20
C VAL A 240 4.49 -21.69 -2.93
N ALA A 241 5.34 -22.65 -3.31
CA ALA A 241 6.58 -22.37 -4.03
C ALA A 241 6.32 -21.69 -5.39
N LEU A 242 5.32 -22.17 -6.13
CA LEU A 242 4.90 -21.60 -7.40
C LEU A 242 4.40 -20.16 -7.23
N CYS A 243 3.55 -19.90 -6.24
CA CYS A 243 3.06 -18.56 -5.95
C CYS A 243 4.20 -17.62 -5.56
N ARG A 244 5.17 -18.08 -4.76
CA ARG A 244 6.35 -17.29 -4.39
C ARG A 244 7.29 -17.03 -5.56
N CYS A 245 7.44 -17.98 -6.47
CA CYS A 245 8.16 -17.80 -7.72
C CYS A 245 7.50 -16.71 -8.59
N ALA A 246 6.17 -16.75 -8.74
CA ALA A 246 5.43 -15.74 -9.51
C ALA A 246 5.51 -14.34 -8.87
N ALA A 247 5.40 -14.25 -7.54
CA ALA A 247 5.59 -12.99 -6.82
C ALA A 247 7.02 -12.43 -7.00
N ALA A 248 8.05 -13.27 -6.92
CA ALA A 248 9.43 -12.86 -7.20
C ALA A 248 9.63 -12.42 -8.66
N ALA A 249 8.92 -13.04 -9.61
CA ALA A 249 8.93 -12.63 -11.03
C ALA A 249 8.35 -11.23 -11.25
N GLY A 250 7.36 -10.81 -10.44
CA GLY A 250 6.85 -9.43 -10.46
C GLY A 250 7.94 -8.39 -10.24
N TRP A 251 8.95 -8.74 -9.44
CA TRP A 251 10.11 -7.90 -9.26
C TRP A 251 11.03 -7.85 -10.49
N GLY A 252 11.21 -9.00 -11.15
CA GLY A 252 11.91 -9.07 -12.43
C GLY A 252 11.24 -8.21 -13.51
N VAL A 253 9.90 -8.21 -13.56
CA VAL A 253 9.12 -7.36 -14.49
C VAL A 253 9.36 -5.89 -14.20
N ARG A 254 9.28 -5.46 -12.92
CA ARG A 254 9.61 -4.09 -12.54
C ARG A 254 11.05 -3.73 -12.93
N ALA A 255 12.00 -4.64 -12.74
CA ALA A 255 13.41 -4.37 -12.98
C ALA A 255 13.69 -4.21 -14.48
N ALA A 256 13.06 -5.05 -15.30
CA ALA A 256 13.16 -5.00 -16.76
C ALA A 256 12.47 -3.76 -17.36
N ALA A 257 11.29 -3.38 -16.85
CA ALA A 257 10.60 -2.17 -17.30
C ALA A 257 11.30 -0.89 -16.84
N GLY A 258 12.00 -0.95 -15.71
CA GLY A 258 12.58 0.21 -15.04
C GLY A 258 11.55 0.96 -14.19
N ARG A 259 12.05 1.67 -13.18
CA ARG A 259 11.24 2.35 -12.16
C ARG A 259 10.18 3.28 -12.76
N ALA A 260 10.56 4.11 -13.73
CA ALA A 260 9.66 5.11 -14.29
C ALA A 260 8.51 4.48 -15.08
N ALA A 261 8.81 3.48 -15.91
CA ALA A 261 7.79 2.82 -16.71
C ALA A 261 6.91 1.86 -15.88
N ALA A 262 7.42 1.33 -14.77
CA ALA A 262 6.66 0.44 -13.88
C ALA A 262 5.77 1.21 -12.88
N GLY A 263 6.27 2.32 -12.32
CA GLY A 263 5.63 3.00 -11.19
C GLY A 263 5.10 4.41 -11.47
N CYS A 264 5.38 5.02 -12.62
CA CYS A 264 4.88 6.35 -12.95
C CYS A 264 3.79 6.29 -14.04
N ALA A 265 2.86 7.24 -14.00
CA ALA A 265 1.86 7.44 -15.05
C ALA A 265 1.76 8.93 -15.41
N LYS A 266 1.43 9.20 -16.68
CA LYS A 266 1.05 10.56 -17.11
C LYS A 266 -0.42 10.77 -16.82
N ASP A 267 -0.77 11.95 -16.35
CA ASP A 267 -2.15 12.32 -16.06
C ASP A 267 -2.51 13.64 -16.74
N SER A 268 -3.78 13.76 -17.12
CA SER A 268 -4.34 14.95 -17.77
C SER A 268 -4.22 16.21 -16.92
N THR A 269 -4.20 16.07 -15.59
CA THR A 269 -4.07 17.19 -14.65
C THR A 269 -2.67 17.77 -14.59
N SER A 270 -1.64 17.02 -14.97
CA SER A 270 -0.24 17.46 -15.01
C SER A 270 0.47 16.85 -16.24
N PRO A 271 0.33 17.46 -17.42
CA PRO A 271 0.91 16.91 -18.65
C PRO A 271 2.45 17.04 -18.71
N THR A 272 3.04 17.94 -17.92
CA THR A 272 4.48 18.24 -17.94
C THR A 272 5.32 17.35 -17.03
N ARG A 273 4.74 16.80 -15.95
CA ARG A 273 5.43 15.93 -14.98
C ARG A 273 4.65 14.66 -14.72
N MET A 274 5.37 13.54 -14.66
CA MET A 274 4.78 12.23 -14.36
C MET A 274 4.41 12.13 -12.88
N LEU A 275 3.26 11.54 -12.60
CA LEU A 275 2.79 11.27 -11.24
C LEU A 275 3.17 9.83 -10.86
N LEU A 276 3.38 9.61 -9.58
CA LEU A 276 3.43 8.26 -9.04
C LEU A 276 2.07 7.60 -9.33
N ALA A 277 2.09 6.37 -9.85
CA ALA A 277 0.87 5.71 -10.29
C ALA A 277 -0.12 5.61 -9.12
N HIS A 278 -1.31 6.17 -9.32
CA HIS A 278 -2.42 6.20 -8.35
C HIS A 278 -3.70 5.59 -8.93
N ASP A 279 -3.70 5.30 -10.23
CA ASP A 279 -4.66 4.44 -10.92
C ASP A 279 -3.84 3.43 -11.70
N GLY A 280 -3.57 2.28 -11.09
CA GLY A 280 -2.72 1.26 -11.71
C GLY A 280 -3.27 0.71 -13.02
N LEU A 281 -4.56 0.92 -13.36
CA LEU A 281 -5.07 0.57 -14.70
C LEU A 281 -4.57 1.53 -15.78
N ALA A 282 -4.21 2.76 -15.43
CA ALA A 282 -3.65 3.72 -16.38
C ALA A 282 -2.24 3.35 -16.85
N ASN A 283 -1.53 2.49 -16.12
CA ASN A 283 -0.23 1.95 -16.52
C ASN A 283 -0.23 0.41 -16.51
N PRO A 284 -0.16 -0.25 -17.69
CA PRO A 284 -0.24 -1.71 -17.76
C PRO A 284 0.93 -2.42 -17.05
N ASN A 285 2.13 -1.82 -17.04
CA ASN A 285 3.27 -2.39 -16.32
C ASN A 285 3.01 -2.40 -14.81
N CYS A 286 2.39 -1.33 -14.29
CA CYS A 286 1.98 -1.21 -12.90
C CYS A 286 0.95 -2.28 -12.54
N ALA A 287 -0.08 -2.47 -13.37
CA ALA A 287 -1.09 -3.51 -13.16
C ALA A 287 -0.50 -4.94 -13.16
N VAL A 288 0.43 -5.26 -14.07
CA VAL A 288 1.08 -6.58 -14.12
C VAL A 288 1.94 -6.82 -12.88
N VAL A 289 2.72 -5.82 -12.45
CA VAL A 289 3.53 -5.91 -11.22
C VAL A 289 2.62 -6.10 -10.01
N PHE A 290 1.52 -5.35 -9.93
CA PHE A 290 0.50 -5.51 -8.89
C PHE A 290 -0.07 -6.94 -8.87
N LEU A 291 -0.50 -7.48 -10.01
CA LEU A 291 -1.05 -8.83 -10.08
C LEU A 291 -0.03 -9.88 -9.64
N LEU A 292 1.22 -9.75 -10.08
CA LEU A 292 2.27 -10.69 -9.68
C LEU A 292 2.55 -10.65 -8.18
N LEU A 293 2.62 -9.45 -7.58
CA LEU A 293 2.93 -9.29 -6.16
C LEU A 293 1.73 -9.60 -5.25
N TYR A 294 0.57 -9.01 -5.51
CA TYR A 294 -0.59 -9.08 -4.62
C TYR A 294 -1.35 -10.39 -4.74
N TYR A 295 -1.75 -10.80 -5.95
CA TYR A 295 -2.54 -12.02 -6.13
C TYR A 295 -1.75 -13.25 -5.70
N PHE A 296 -0.51 -13.42 -6.18
CA PHE A 296 0.28 -14.59 -5.81
C PHE A 296 0.85 -14.50 -4.39
N GLY A 297 1.13 -13.29 -3.87
CA GLY A 297 1.49 -13.10 -2.47
C GLY A 297 0.40 -13.59 -1.53
N LEU A 298 -0.83 -13.13 -1.75
CA LEU A 298 -2.01 -13.52 -0.98
C LEU A 298 -2.37 -15.01 -1.20
N ALA A 299 -2.28 -15.51 -2.43
CA ALA A 299 -2.47 -16.94 -2.70
C ALA A 299 -1.45 -17.80 -1.95
N ALA A 300 -0.20 -17.38 -1.84
CA ALA A 300 0.80 -18.09 -1.04
C ALA A 300 0.42 -18.11 0.46
N SER A 301 -0.14 -17.02 1.00
CA SER A 301 -0.63 -16.96 2.37
C SER A 301 -1.83 -17.92 2.59
N VAL A 302 -2.79 -17.97 1.67
CA VAL A 302 -3.92 -18.90 1.76
C VAL A 302 -3.46 -20.35 1.60
N TRP A 303 -2.56 -20.64 0.67
CA TRP A 303 -1.98 -21.98 0.51
C TRP A 303 -1.18 -22.42 1.73
N TRP A 304 -0.51 -21.51 2.44
CA TRP A 304 0.13 -21.83 3.71
C TRP A 304 -0.91 -22.23 4.79
N VAL A 305 -2.07 -21.58 4.85
CA VAL A 305 -3.18 -22.02 5.72
C VAL A 305 -3.65 -23.42 5.33
N VAL A 306 -3.74 -23.74 4.03
CA VAL A 306 -4.07 -25.09 3.56
C VAL A 306 -3.01 -26.11 3.99
N VAL A 307 -1.71 -25.77 3.93
CA VAL A 307 -0.63 -26.63 4.44
C VAL A 307 -0.78 -26.88 5.93
N ALA A 308 -1.02 -25.84 6.74
CA ALA A 308 -1.23 -25.97 8.19
C ALA A 308 -2.48 -26.83 8.52
N GLY A 309 -3.57 -26.65 7.77
CA GLY A 309 -4.78 -27.46 7.91
C GLY A 309 -4.58 -28.92 7.50
N ALA A 310 -3.87 -29.17 6.40
CA ALA A 310 -3.52 -30.51 5.93
C ALA A 310 -2.62 -31.24 6.94
N TRP A 311 -1.68 -30.53 7.56
CA TRP A 311 -0.85 -31.06 8.64
C TRP A 311 -1.67 -31.39 9.89
N ARG A 312 -2.53 -30.48 10.34
CA ARG A 312 -3.45 -30.77 11.46
C ARG A 312 -4.30 -32.01 11.17
N ALA A 313 -4.83 -32.12 9.95
CA ALA A 313 -5.64 -33.26 9.54
C ALA A 313 -4.85 -34.57 9.49
N SER A 314 -3.55 -34.54 9.15
CA SER A 314 -2.71 -35.75 9.19
C SER A 314 -2.36 -36.17 10.61
N VAL A 315 -2.21 -35.22 11.54
CA VAL A 315 -1.98 -35.51 12.97
C VAL A 315 -3.23 -36.11 13.64
N LEU A 316 -4.42 -35.57 13.33
CA LEU A 316 -5.68 -35.97 13.96
C LEU A 316 -6.32 -37.23 13.38
N ARG A 317 -5.86 -37.71 12.21
CA ARG A 317 -6.49 -38.87 11.56
C ARG A 317 -6.16 -40.15 12.35
N PRO A 318 -7.15 -40.93 12.79
CA PRO A 318 -6.89 -42.25 13.36
C PRO A 318 -6.34 -43.19 12.27
N PRO A 319 -5.47 -44.16 12.61
CA PRO A 319 -5.08 -45.22 11.68
C PRO A 319 -6.32 -46.08 11.40
N ALA A 320 -7.00 -45.85 10.26
CA ALA A 320 -8.25 -46.54 9.93
C ALA A 320 -8.27 -47.05 8.47
N PRO A 321 -8.88 -48.23 8.22
CA PRO A 321 -8.86 -48.91 6.92
C PRO A 321 -9.74 -48.21 5.87
N THR A 322 -9.12 -47.87 4.74
CA THR A 322 -9.56 -47.70 3.33
C THR A 322 -10.95 -47.16 2.92
N THR A 323 -11.98 -47.10 3.77
CA THR A 323 -13.36 -46.72 3.36
C THR A 323 -13.66 -45.21 3.43
N ALA A 324 -12.75 -44.39 3.98
CA ALA A 324 -12.90 -42.93 4.10
C ALA A 324 -12.56 -42.13 2.81
N ALA A 325 -12.32 -42.78 1.67
CA ALA A 325 -11.82 -42.13 0.46
C ALA A 325 -12.82 -41.13 -0.17
N SER A 326 -14.14 -41.35 -0.06
CA SER A 326 -15.16 -40.54 -0.78
C SER A 326 -15.44 -39.16 -0.16
N ARG A 327 -15.41 -39.03 1.18
CA ARG A 327 -15.56 -37.72 1.88
C ARG A 327 -14.37 -36.78 1.65
N THR A 328 -13.20 -37.34 1.37
CA THR A 328 -11.94 -36.59 1.22
C THR A 328 -11.91 -35.75 -0.07
N ASN A 329 -12.66 -36.15 -1.11
CA ASN A 329 -12.61 -35.50 -2.43
C ASN A 329 -13.32 -34.12 -2.44
N ARG A 330 -14.48 -34.00 -1.78
CA ARG A 330 -15.27 -32.74 -1.75
C ARG A 330 -14.57 -31.62 -0.97
N HIS A 331 -13.91 -31.95 0.14
CA HIS A 331 -13.13 -30.97 0.92
C HIS A 331 -11.88 -30.50 0.16
N SER A 332 -11.25 -31.37 -0.64
CA SER A 332 -10.11 -31.00 -1.48
C SER A 332 -10.48 -29.96 -2.54
N SER A 333 -11.62 -30.14 -3.22
CA SER A 333 -12.10 -29.18 -4.23
C SER A 333 -12.48 -27.82 -3.63
N LEU A 334 -13.11 -27.81 -2.45
CA LEU A 334 -13.46 -26.56 -1.75
C LEU A 334 -12.22 -25.77 -1.30
N LEU A 335 -11.18 -26.46 -0.80
CA LEU A 335 -9.93 -25.82 -0.41
C LEU A 335 -9.18 -25.24 -1.61
N GLN A 336 -9.19 -25.92 -2.75
CA GLN A 336 -8.64 -25.41 -4.00
C GLN A 336 -9.40 -24.17 -4.50
N LEU A 337 -10.73 -24.21 -4.46
CA LEU A 337 -11.56 -23.08 -4.84
C LEU A 337 -11.33 -21.88 -3.93
N ALA A 338 -11.21 -22.09 -2.61
CA ALA A 338 -10.91 -21.02 -1.67
C ALA A 338 -9.50 -20.44 -1.88
N ALA A 339 -8.49 -21.29 -2.07
CA ALA A 339 -7.09 -20.87 -2.20
C ALA A 339 -6.81 -20.01 -3.43
N TRP A 340 -7.56 -20.19 -4.53
CA TRP A 340 -7.45 -19.35 -5.72
C TRP A 340 -8.54 -18.27 -5.78
N GLY A 341 -9.76 -18.60 -5.33
CA GLY A 341 -10.92 -17.72 -5.41
C GLY A 341 -10.84 -16.53 -4.47
N VAL A 342 -10.34 -16.70 -3.23
CA VAL A 342 -10.22 -15.58 -2.28
C VAL A 342 -9.20 -14.54 -2.78
N PRO A 343 -7.96 -14.91 -3.18
CA PRO A 343 -7.05 -13.95 -3.79
C PRO A 343 -7.59 -13.33 -5.08
N ALA A 344 -8.27 -14.10 -5.93
CA ALA A 344 -8.84 -13.60 -7.18
C ALA A 344 -9.93 -12.55 -6.92
N ALA A 345 -10.84 -12.83 -5.99
CA ALA A 345 -11.92 -11.91 -5.62
C ALA A 345 -11.37 -10.61 -5.02
N LEU A 346 -10.37 -10.72 -4.14
CA LEU A 346 -9.72 -9.54 -3.55
C LEU A 346 -8.91 -8.74 -4.58
N ALA A 347 -8.20 -9.40 -5.50
CA ALA A 347 -7.49 -8.71 -6.58
C ALA A 347 -8.47 -8.04 -7.56
N ALA A 348 -9.57 -8.69 -7.90
CA ALA A 348 -10.63 -8.10 -8.70
C ALA A 348 -11.26 -6.88 -8.01
N ALA A 349 -11.51 -6.97 -6.70
CA ALA A 349 -12.01 -5.83 -5.91
C ALA A 349 -11.06 -4.63 -6.00
N VAL A 350 -9.75 -4.84 -5.82
CA VAL A 350 -8.74 -3.77 -5.96
C VAL A 350 -8.75 -3.13 -7.34
N LEU A 351 -8.84 -3.94 -8.41
CA LEU A 351 -8.87 -3.42 -9.78
C LEU A 351 -10.15 -2.63 -10.07
N VAL A 352 -11.28 -3.08 -9.52
CA VAL A 352 -12.57 -2.39 -9.65
C VAL A 352 -12.58 -1.08 -8.87
N THR A 353 -12.02 -1.05 -7.64
CA THR A 353 -11.89 0.19 -6.87
C THR A 353 -10.78 1.10 -7.36
N ARG A 354 -9.95 0.63 -8.29
CA ARG A 354 -8.78 1.33 -8.83
C ARG A 354 -7.79 1.80 -7.75
N ASP A 355 -7.71 1.06 -6.64
CA ASP A 355 -6.79 1.37 -5.53
C ASP A 355 -5.40 0.74 -5.72
N VAL A 356 -4.94 0.61 -6.97
CA VAL A 356 -3.59 0.13 -7.27
C VAL A 356 -2.65 1.32 -7.31
N ASP A 357 -1.70 1.35 -6.37
CA ASP A 357 -0.81 2.48 -6.14
C ASP A 357 0.67 2.06 -6.27
N ALA A 358 1.51 2.91 -6.82
CA ALA A 358 2.96 2.72 -6.77
C ALA A 358 3.55 3.16 -5.43
N ASP A 359 4.58 2.44 -4.99
CA ASP A 359 5.37 2.74 -3.79
C ASP A 359 6.47 3.78 -4.08
N GLU A 360 6.66 4.75 -3.20
CA GLU A 360 7.73 5.76 -3.35
C GLU A 360 9.11 5.14 -3.14
N LEU A 361 9.30 4.17 -2.25
CA LEU A 361 10.65 3.67 -1.99
C LEU A 361 11.14 2.84 -3.18
N THR A 362 10.35 1.84 -3.54
CA THR A 362 10.74 0.87 -4.54
C THR A 362 10.28 1.29 -5.92
N GLY A 363 9.08 1.85 -6.13
CA GLY A 363 8.49 2.01 -7.45
C GLY A 363 7.78 0.75 -7.96
N THR A 364 7.50 -0.23 -7.09
CA THR A 364 6.58 -1.32 -7.42
C THR A 364 5.13 -0.92 -7.14
N CYS A 365 4.20 -1.50 -7.90
CA CYS A 365 2.78 -1.29 -7.69
C CYS A 365 2.16 -2.34 -6.79
N PHE A 366 1.38 -1.88 -5.80
CA PHE A 366 0.70 -2.69 -4.81
C PHE A 366 -0.53 -1.92 -4.29
N VAL A 367 -1.46 -2.60 -3.61
CA VAL A 367 -2.62 -1.92 -3.01
C VAL A 367 -2.24 -1.26 -1.69
N GLY A 368 -2.77 -0.06 -1.43
CA GLY A 368 -2.58 0.59 -0.13
C GLY A 368 -1.21 1.24 0.06
N ASN A 369 -0.40 1.38 -0.99
CA ASN A 369 0.85 2.14 -0.92
C ASN A 369 0.60 3.63 -0.66
N GLN A 370 -0.53 4.19 -1.12
CA GLN A 370 -0.88 5.61 -0.89
C GLN A 370 -2.16 5.80 -0.07
N SER A 371 -2.95 4.74 0.18
CA SER A 371 -4.22 4.80 0.92
C SER A 371 -4.20 3.94 2.19
N SER A 372 -4.29 4.58 3.37
CA SER A 372 -4.36 3.91 4.69
C SER A 372 -5.60 3.01 4.80
N LYS A 373 -6.72 3.39 4.16
CA LYS A 373 -7.96 2.59 4.16
C LYS A 373 -7.79 1.29 3.39
N SER A 374 -7.20 1.38 2.20
CA SER A 374 -6.96 0.22 1.34
C SER A 374 -5.88 -0.69 1.93
N LEU A 375 -4.86 -0.11 2.56
CA LEU A 375 -3.84 -0.86 3.31
C LEU A 375 -4.45 -1.72 4.43
N LEU A 376 -5.32 -1.13 5.25
CA LEU A 376 -5.99 -1.86 6.33
C LEU A 376 -6.91 -2.96 5.77
N ALA A 377 -7.82 -2.59 4.85
CA ALA A 377 -8.89 -3.47 4.41
C ALA A 377 -8.42 -4.60 3.49
N LEU A 378 -7.45 -4.34 2.62
CA LEU A 378 -7.07 -5.26 1.53
C LEU A 378 -5.73 -5.95 1.77
N VAL A 379 -4.91 -5.47 2.73
CA VAL A 379 -3.62 -6.10 3.05
C VAL A 379 -3.60 -6.63 4.48
N ILE A 380 -3.75 -5.74 5.48
CA ILE A 380 -3.59 -6.11 6.90
C ILE A 380 -4.66 -7.11 7.34
N ILE A 381 -5.94 -6.85 7.05
CA ILE A 381 -7.04 -7.73 7.47
C ILE A 381 -6.91 -9.14 6.83
N PRO A 382 -6.75 -9.30 5.51
CA PRO A 382 -6.60 -10.62 4.90
C PRO A 382 -5.36 -11.39 5.39
N GLU A 383 -4.20 -10.73 5.52
CA GLU A 383 -2.98 -11.36 6.03
C GLU A 383 -3.12 -11.76 7.50
N ALA A 384 -3.72 -10.90 8.33
CA ALA A 384 -4.01 -11.22 9.73
C ALA A 384 -4.95 -12.42 9.86
N ILE A 385 -6.02 -12.48 9.05
CA ILE A 385 -6.95 -13.62 9.04
C ILE A 385 -6.21 -14.91 8.65
N CYS A 386 -5.39 -14.87 7.58
CA CYS A 386 -4.61 -16.04 7.16
C CYS A 386 -3.68 -16.49 8.29
N LEU A 387 -2.87 -15.58 8.85
CA LEU A 387 -1.93 -15.87 9.93
C LEU A 387 -2.64 -16.46 11.16
N LEU A 388 -3.76 -15.87 11.59
CA LEU A 388 -4.55 -16.34 12.72
C LEU A 388 -5.10 -17.75 12.48
N LEU A 389 -5.70 -18.01 11.31
CA LEU A 389 -6.24 -19.33 10.95
C LEU A 389 -5.13 -20.39 10.94
N GLY A 390 -3.98 -20.08 10.33
CA GLY A 390 -2.83 -20.99 10.33
C GLY A 390 -2.30 -21.26 11.73
N CYS A 391 -2.16 -20.24 12.59
CA CYS A 391 -1.77 -20.39 13.99
C CYS A 391 -2.76 -21.24 14.80
N VAL A 392 -4.07 -21.12 14.55
CA VAL A 392 -5.11 -21.97 15.17
C VAL A 392 -4.95 -23.42 14.72
N PHE A 393 -4.67 -23.68 13.44
CA PHE A 393 -4.38 -25.04 12.97
C PHE A 393 -3.08 -25.59 13.57
N LEU A 394 -2.03 -24.77 13.63
CA LEU A 394 -0.74 -25.15 14.18
C LEU A 394 -0.82 -25.51 15.67
N SER A 395 -1.43 -24.63 16.47
CA SER A 395 -1.62 -24.86 17.91
C SER A 395 -2.50 -26.07 18.21
N SER A 396 -3.55 -26.31 17.40
CA SER A 396 -4.37 -27.51 17.55
C SER A 396 -3.64 -28.79 17.15
N GLY A 397 -2.86 -28.77 16.06
CA GLY A 397 -2.06 -29.91 15.63
C GLY A 397 -0.96 -30.22 16.65
N PHE A 398 -0.28 -29.21 17.17
CA PHE A 398 0.75 -29.36 18.19
C PHE A 398 0.20 -29.97 19.48
N ARG A 399 -0.96 -29.50 19.98
CA ARG A 399 -1.66 -30.11 21.12
C ARG A 399 -2.00 -31.58 20.87
N ALA A 400 -2.38 -31.94 19.65
CA ALA A 400 -2.67 -33.33 19.30
C ALA A 400 -1.40 -34.19 19.24
N VAL A 401 -0.26 -33.65 18.77
CA VAL A 401 1.04 -34.34 18.84
C VAL A 401 1.44 -34.60 20.29
N LEU A 402 1.34 -33.61 21.17
CA LEU A 402 1.70 -33.74 22.59
C LEU A 402 0.82 -34.74 23.36
N ARG A 403 -0.43 -34.95 22.92
CA ARG A 403 -1.37 -35.90 23.54
C ARG A 403 -1.21 -37.33 23.04
N ARG A 404 -0.37 -37.58 22.02
CA ARG A 404 -0.15 -38.95 21.56
C ARG A 404 0.56 -39.74 22.66
N PRO A 405 0.01 -40.88 23.11
CA PRO A 405 0.68 -41.71 24.10
C PRO A 405 2.03 -42.16 23.57
N ALA A 406 3.03 -42.21 24.46
CA ALA A 406 4.35 -42.74 24.12
C ALA A 406 4.20 -44.16 23.56
N PRO A 407 4.97 -44.55 22.53
CA PRO A 407 4.91 -45.91 21.99
C PRO A 407 5.16 -46.92 23.11
N VAL A 408 4.14 -47.71 23.47
CA VAL A 408 4.32 -48.83 24.39
C VAL A 408 5.25 -49.83 23.70
N PRO A 409 6.38 -50.23 24.31
CA PRO A 409 7.24 -51.27 23.74
C PRO A 409 6.39 -52.51 23.49
N ALA A 410 6.26 -52.93 22.24
CA ALA A 410 5.57 -54.17 21.92
C ALA A 410 6.30 -55.33 22.64
N PRO A 411 5.58 -56.25 23.31
CA PRO A 411 6.20 -57.48 23.79
C PRO A 411 6.86 -58.18 22.59
N SER A 412 8.08 -58.69 22.82
CA SER A 412 9.07 -59.18 21.86
C SER A 412 8.66 -60.37 20.96
N VAL A 413 7.37 -60.68 20.83
CA VAL A 413 6.86 -61.94 20.25
C VAL A 413 6.36 -61.80 18.80
N LEU A 414 6.26 -60.59 18.23
CA LEU A 414 5.92 -60.41 16.81
C LEU A 414 7.08 -59.81 16.01
N LEU A 415 8.16 -60.58 15.93
CA LEU A 415 9.31 -60.35 15.06
C LEU A 415 8.90 -60.63 13.60
N ASN A 416 8.16 -59.71 12.96
CA ASN A 416 8.05 -59.61 11.48
C ASN A 416 7.22 -58.42 10.97
N SER A 417 6.79 -57.49 11.82
CA SER A 417 6.32 -56.20 11.30
C SER A 417 7.51 -55.26 11.15
N PRO A 418 7.85 -54.79 9.93
CA PRO A 418 8.85 -53.74 9.79
C PRO A 418 8.39 -52.55 10.66
N PRO A 419 9.31 -51.86 11.35
CA PRO A 419 8.91 -50.72 12.15
C PRO A 419 8.18 -49.74 11.23
N GLN A 420 7.22 -48.99 11.75
CA GLN A 420 6.54 -47.87 11.07
C GLN A 420 7.20 -46.52 11.46
N PRO A 421 8.50 -46.23 11.21
CA PRO A 421 9.12 -44.97 11.61
C PRO A 421 9.03 -43.88 10.53
N HIS A 422 8.72 -44.24 9.27
CA HIS A 422 8.82 -43.32 8.15
C HIS A 422 7.62 -42.37 8.02
N GLN A 423 6.42 -42.74 8.50
CA GLN A 423 5.22 -41.94 8.35
C GLN A 423 5.11 -40.79 9.37
N ASP A 424 5.65 -40.96 10.58
CA ASP A 424 5.65 -39.90 11.60
C ASP A 424 6.67 -38.79 11.31
N GLN A 425 7.81 -39.13 10.68
CA GLN A 425 8.87 -38.15 10.40
C GLN A 425 8.47 -37.13 9.32
N SER A 426 7.71 -37.53 8.29
CA SER A 426 7.22 -36.61 7.25
C SER A 426 6.14 -35.67 7.78
N VAL A 427 5.25 -36.17 8.64
CA VAL A 427 4.22 -35.36 9.32
C VAL A 427 4.85 -34.34 10.26
N LEU A 428 5.82 -34.73 11.08
CA LEU A 428 6.52 -33.80 11.98
C LEU A 428 7.30 -32.73 11.19
N ARG A 429 7.93 -33.14 10.08
CA ARG A 429 8.65 -32.23 9.18
C ARG A 429 7.70 -31.18 8.59
N LEU A 430 6.55 -31.57 8.04
CA LEU A 430 5.61 -30.60 7.47
C LEU A 430 5.10 -29.59 8.51
N GLY A 431 4.86 -30.03 9.76
CA GLY A 431 4.47 -29.16 10.87
C GLY A 431 5.56 -28.15 11.24
N ALA A 432 6.81 -28.60 11.33
CA ALA A 432 7.96 -27.73 11.62
C ALA A 432 8.13 -26.64 10.55
N PHE A 433 7.98 -26.99 9.27
CA PHE A 433 7.98 -26.00 8.19
C PHE A 433 6.89 -24.95 8.37
N ALA A 434 5.65 -25.38 8.57
CA ALA A 434 4.51 -24.48 8.66
C ALA A 434 4.65 -23.51 9.86
N ALA A 435 5.20 -23.97 10.98
CA ALA A 435 5.53 -23.14 12.14
C ALA A 435 6.67 -22.15 11.85
N LEU A 436 7.77 -22.59 11.23
CA LEU A 436 8.90 -21.72 10.86
C LEU A 436 8.48 -20.64 9.86
N TYR A 437 7.57 -20.96 8.95
CA TYR A 437 7.01 -20.01 7.98
C TYR A 437 6.11 -18.95 8.63
N ALA A 438 5.44 -19.27 9.74
CA ALA A 438 4.60 -18.33 10.46
C ALA A 438 5.40 -17.13 11.01
N VAL A 439 6.66 -17.35 11.40
CA VAL A 439 7.52 -16.32 12.03
C VAL A 439 7.76 -15.12 11.10
N PRO A 440 8.38 -15.26 9.91
CA PRO A 440 8.55 -14.12 9.00
C PRO A 440 7.21 -13.56 8.51
N SER A 441 6.16 -14.38 8.40
CA SER A 441 4.82 -13.90 8.04
C SER A 441 4.24 -12.95 9.10
N ALA A 442 4.42 -13.27 10.39
CA ALA A 442 4.04 -12.40 11.50
C ALA A 442 4.87 -11.11 11.51
N CYS A 443 6.18 -11.19 11.25
CA CYS A 443 7.03 -10.02 11.17
C CYS A 443 6.62 -9.10 10.00
N ILE A 444 6.28 -9.65 8.83
CA ILE A 444 5.75 -8.88 7.69
C ILE A 444 4.46 -8.15 8.09
N LEU A 445 3.51 -8.86 8.71
CA LEU A 445 2.27 -8.24 9.19
C LEU A 445 2.55 -7.09 10.18
N ALA A 446 3.50 -7.28 11.10
CA ALA A 446 3.91 -6.23 12.03
C ALA A 446 4.47 -4.99 11.31
N THR A 447 5.24 -5.17 10.22
CA THR A 447 5.72 -4.03 9.41
C THR A 447 4.59 -3.27 8.72
N TRP A 448 3.55 -3.97 8.24
CA TRP A 448 2.37 -3.31 7.67
C TRP A 448 1.57 -2.55 8.73
N VAL A 449 1.43 -3.10 9.93
CA VAL A 449 0.78 -2.42 11.06
C VAL A 449 1.58 -1.20 11.50
N TYR A 450 2.92 -1.29 11.52
CA TYR A 450 3.80 -0.15 11.77
C TYR A 450 3.59 0.97 10.75
N GLU A 451 3.57 0.63 9.46
CA GLU A 451 3.28 1.60 8.41
C GLU A 451 1.88 2.21 8.56
N TYR A 452 0.86 1.40 8.82
CA TYR A 452 -0.50 1.90 9.02
C TYR A 452 -0.62 2.86 10.22
N ALA A 453 0.02 2.54 11.35
CA ALA A 453 -0.10 3.31 12.59
C ALA A 453 0.53 4.70 12.52
N TRP A 454 1.63 4.85 11.77
CA TRP A 454 2.44 6.07 11.78
C TRP A 454 2.44 6.84 10.46
N ARG A 455 1.89 6.27 9.38
CA ARG A 455 1.87 6.90 8.04
C ARG A 455 1.27 8.29 8.03
N ASP A 456 0.13 8.50 8.71
CA ASP A 456 -0.55 9.79 8.68
C ASP A 456 0.31 10.88 9.35
N GLU A 457 1.09 10.52 10.38
CA GLU A 457 2.04 11.44 11.03
C GLU A 457 3.26 11.74 10.13
N TRP A 458 3.80 10.72 9.43
CA TRP A 458 4.89 10.92 8.46
C TRP A 458 4.48 11.79 7.27
N LEU A 459 3.21 11.72 6.89
CA LEU A 459 2.67 12.47 5.76
C LEU A 459 2.09 13.83 6.18
N ALA A 460 1.80 14.07 7.46
CA ALA A 460 1.27 15.33 7.93
C ALA A 460 2.28 16.47 7.73
N ALA A 461 1.79 17.62 7.28
CA ALA A 461 2.57 18.85 7.24
C ALA A 461 3.05 19.21 8.66
N PRO A 462 4.31 19.64 8.82
CA PRO A 462 4.81 20.10 10.12
C PRO A 462 3.93 21.22 10.67
N VAL A 463 3.53 21.11 11.93
CA VAL A 463 2.83 22.18 12.63
C VAL A 463 3.86 23.26 12.99
N PRO A 464 3.64 24.53 12.66
CA PRO A 464 4.57 25.59 13.05
C PRO A 464 4.57 25.73 14.57
N SER A 465 5.68 25.36 15.21
CA SER A 465 5.92 25.50 16.65
C SER A 465 7.14 26.39 16.91
N SER A 466 7.11 27.14 18.01
CA SER A 466 8.24 27.95 18.49
C SER A 466 9.41 27.10 19.03
N GLU A 467 9.16 25.81 19.30
CA GLU A 467 10.19 24.84 19.69
C GLU A 467 10.62 24.00 18.47
N PRO A 468 11.93 23.68 18.36
CA PRO A 468 12.43 22.81 17.30
C PRO A 468 11.91 21.38 17.48
N SER A 469 10.81 21.04 16.81
CA SER A 469 10.28 19.68 16.76
C SER A 469 10.89 18.91 15.57
N THR A 470 11.49 17.75 15.83
CA THR A 470 11.87 16.80 14.78
C THR A 470 10.62 16.14 14.21
N HIS A 471 10.36 16.33 12.92
CA HIS A 471 9.26 15.66 12.24
C HIS A 471 9.49 14.13 12.20
N PRO A 472 8.49 13.31 12.57
CA PRO A 472 8.65 11.86 12.62
C PRO A 472 8.90 11.29 11.22
N LYS A 473 9.98 10.52 11.07
CA LYS A 473 10.33 9.87 9.79
C LYS A 473 10.14 8.36 9.87
N PRO A 474 9.74 7.71 8.76
CA PRO A 474 9.69 6.26 8.69
C PRO A 474 11.08 5.65 8.85
N ALA A 475 11.19 4.56 9.60
CA ALA A 475 12.45 3.85 9.74
C ALA A 475 12.76 3.03 8.47
N PHE A 476 13.72 3.51 7.67
CA PHE A 476 14.17 2.88 6.41
C PHE A 476 14.39 1.36 6.53
N TRP A 477 15.05 0.92 7.60
CA TRP A 477 15.37 -0.48 7.85
C TRP A 477 14.13 -1.38 8.00
N VAL A 478 12.98 -0.86 8.44
CA VAL A 478 11.74 -1.64 8.55
C VAL A 478 11.23 -2.04 7.17
N PHE A 479 11.33 -1.14 6.17
CA PHE A 479 10.92 -1.41 4.80
C PHE A 479 11.87 -2.38 4.10
N LEU A 480 13.19 -2.24 4.30
CA LEU A 480 14.18 -3.21 3.81
C LEU A 480 13.99 -4.60 4.44
N PHE A 481 13.67 -4.64 5.73
CA PHE A 481 13.37 -5.89 6.42
C PHE A 481 12.09 -6.53 5.87
N ARG A 482 11.01 -5.77 5.62
CA ARG A 482 9.79 -6.29 4.98
C ARG A 482 10.10 -6.94 3.64
N ILE A 483 10.90 -6.27 2.82
CA ILE A 483 11.37 -6.79 1.53
C ILE A 483 12.09 -8.13 1.73
N PHE A 484 13.10 -8.15 2.60
CA PHE A 484 13.87 -9.35 2.91
C PHE A 484 12.97 -10.49 3.41
N ALA A 485 12.10 -10.20 4.39
CA ALA A 485 11.20 -11.17 5.01
C ALA A 485 10.20 -11.76 3.99
N THR A 486 9.76 -10.96 3.01
CA THR A 486 8.87 -11.43 1.94
C THR A 486 9.61 -12.37 0.98
N GLN A 487 10.88 -12.08 0.65
CA GLN A 487 11.66 -12.90 -0.28
C GLN A 487 12.26 -14.15 0.35
N ILE A 488 12.72 -14.09 1.62
CA ILE A 488 13.26 -15.26 2.33
C ILE A 488 12.23 -16.37 2.47
N LEU A 489 10.97 -15.97 2.52
CA LEU A 489 9.79 -16.82 2.55
C LEU A 489 9.66 -17.71 1.29
N GLY A 490 10.16 -17.28 0.13
CA GLY A 490 10.31 -18.12 -1.07
C GLY A 490 11.51 -19.06 -0.98
N VAL A 491 12.66 -18.54 -0.53
CA VAL A 491 13.89 -19.34 -0.32
C VAL A 491 13.65 -20.48 0.67
N MET A 492 12.96 -20.21 1.78
CA MET A 492 12.60 -21.19 2.80
C MET A 492 11.81 -22.37 2.22
N VAL A 493 10.79 -22.09 1.41
CA VAL A 493 9.97 -23.13 0.76
C VAL A 493 10.84 -23.94 -0.21
N ALA A 494 11.65 -23.28 -1.03
CA ALA A 494 12.52 -23.93 -2.01
C ALA A 494 13.54 -24.88 -1.34
N VAL A 495 14.25 -24.38 -0.33
CA VAL A 495 15.21 -25.17 0.46
C VAL A 495 14.53 -26.35 1.14
N TRP A 496 13.30 -26.14 1.64
CA TRP A 496 12.52 -27.19 2.27
C TRP A 496 12.17 -28.33 1.31
N ILE A 497 11.70 -27.98 0.10
CA ILE A 497 11.40 -28.95 -0.95
C ILE A 497 12.66 -29.69 -1.39
N ALA A 498 13.80 -28.99 -1.50
CA ALA A 498 15.07 -29.55 -1.94
C ALA A 498 15.80 -30.42 -0.88
N THR A 499 15.49 -30.28 0.42
CA THR A 499 16.22 -30.96 1.49
C THR A 499 16.30 -32.50 1.38
N PRO A 500 15.25 -33.26 0.98
CA PRO A 500 15.34 -34.71 0.91
C PRO A 500 16.28 -35.16 -0.21
N SER A 501 16.21 -34.50 -1.37
CA SER A 501 17.09 -34.74 -2.52
C SER A 501 18.54 -34.36 -2.20
N LEU A 502 18.76 -33.23 -1.50
CA LEU A 502 20.07 -32.82 -1.01
C LEU A 502 20.64 -33.85 -0.03
N LYS A 503 19.86 -34.33 0.94
CA LYS A 503 20.29 -35.41 1.86
C LYS A 503 20.60 -36.72 1.13
N ALA A 504 19.89 -37.04 0.06
CA ALA A 504 20.18 -38.23 -0.76
C ALA A 504 21.49 -38.06 -1.55
N LEU A 505 21.71 -36.89 -2.15
CA LEU A 505 22.94 -36.54 -2.87
C LEU A 505 24.15 -36.53 -1.93
N TRP A 506 24.05 -35.87 -0.78
CA TRP A 506 25.10 -35.83 0.23
C TRP A 506 25.45 -37.22 0.77
N ARG A 507 24.46 -38.10 0.98
CA ARG A 507 24.74 -39.50 1.37
C ARG A 507 25.43 -40.30 0.27
N ARG A 508 25.16 -40.01 -1.01
CA ARG A 508 25.88 -40.63 -2.15
C ARG A 508 27.31 -40.12 -2.29
N ILE A 509 27.57 -38.87 -1.92
CA ILE A 509 28.90 -38.25 -2.00
C ILE A 509 29.77 -38.60 -0.78
N ALA A 510 29.19 -38.58 0.43
CA ALA A 510 29.88 -38.82 1.69
C ALA A 510 29.89 -40.30 2.14
N GLY A 511 29.06 -41.15 1.54
CA GLY A 511 29.08 -42.58 1.79
C GLY A 511 30.30 -43.25 1.12
N PRO A 512 30.92 -44.26 1.73
CA PRO A 512 31.97 -45.01 1.05
C PRO A 512 31.42 -45.60 -0.25
N ARG A 513 32.13 -45.38 -1.38
CA ARG A 513 31.87 -46.06 -2.66
C ARG A 513 32.04 -47.57 -2.45
N LYS A 514 31.03 -48.26 -1.94
CA LYS A 514 30.95 -49.71 -2.08
C LYS A 514 30.60 -49.97 -3.54
N GLN A 515 31.56 -50.49 -4.29
CA GLN A 515 31.28 -51.15 -5.56
C GLN A 515 30.12 -52.14 -5.32
N PRO A 516 29.12 -52.21 -6.21
CA PRO A 516 28.11 -53.25 -6.10
C PRO A 516 28.84 -54.60 -6.13
N PRO A 517 28.52 -55.55 -5.22
CA PRO A 517 29.06 -56.89 -5.35
C PRO A 517 28.61 -57.43 -6.71
N LEU A 518 29.56 -57.92 -7.52
CA LEU A 518 29.27 -58.76 -8.66
C LEU A 518 28.42 -59.93 -8.16
N ALA A 519 27.11 -59.84 -8.37
CA ALA A 519 26.22 -60.97 -8.20
C ALA A 519 26.63 -62.01 -9.24
N LYS A 520 27.32 -63.06 -8.80
CA LYS A 520 27.43 -64.31 -9.57
C LYS A 520 26.01 -64.80 -9.83
N CYS A 521 25.59 -64.83 -11.08
CA CYS A 521 24.38 -65.55 -11.48
C CYS A 521 24.56 -67.05 -11.16
N PRO A 522 23.54 -67.73 -10.61
CA PRO A 522 23.51 -69.20 -10.60
C PRO A 522 23.44 -69.70 -12.06
N PRO A 523 24.12 -70.81 -12.41
CA PRO A 523 24.00 -71.40 -13.74
C PRO A 523 22.59 -71.95 -13.94
N GLY A 524 21.85 -71.37 -14.89
CA GLY A 524 20.64 -71.96 -15.46
C GLY A 524 20.99 -73.04 -16.51
N PRO A 525 20.06 -73.97 -16.80
CA PRO A 525 20.28 -75.07 -17.75
C PRO A 525 20.42 -74.56 -19.20
N PRO A 526 21.04 -75.36 -20.10
CA PRO A 526 21.48 -74.91 -21.42
C PRO A 526 20.31 -74.60 -22.39
N PRO A 527 20.54 -73.73 -23.40
CA PRO A 527 19.49 -73.24 -24.30
C PRO A 527 19.15 -74.25 -25.41
N THR A 528 17.86 -74.43 -25.67
CA THR A 528 17.34 -74.99 -26.92
C THR A 528 17.34 -73.91 -28.03
N PRO A 529 17.72 -74.24 -29.27
CA PRO A 529 17.98 -73.27 -30.32
C PRO A 529 16.69 -72.67 -30.91
N LEU A 530 16.71 -71.35 -31.14
CA LEU A 530 15.73 -70.60 -31.91
C LEU A 530 15.96 -70.81 -33.41
N THR A 531 15.00 -71.42 -34.11
CA THR A 531 14.97 -71.44 -35.58
C THR A 531 14.19 -70.25 -36.12
N LEU A 532 14.91 -69.44 -36.89
CA LEU A 532 14.47 -68.28 -37.65
C LEU A 532 13.68 -68.76 -38.90
N HIS A 533 12.52 -68.16 -39.21
CA HIS A 533 11.80 -68.43 -40.46
C HIS A 533 11.32 -67.15 -41.16
N CYS A 534 11.93 -66.88 -42.32
CA CYS A 534 11.51 -66.06 -43.47
C CYS A 534 12.36 -66.61 -44.65
N TYR A 535 11.91 -67.03 -45.84
CA TYR A 535 10.82 -66.62 -46.74
C TYR A 535 10.33 -67.82 -47.61
N ALA A 536 9.04 -67.76 -47.97
CA ALA A 536 8.37 -68.10 -49.24
C ALA A 536 8.70 -69.38 -50.06
N THR A 537 7.66 -70.20 -50.31
CA THR A 537 7.34 -70.84 -51.61
C THR A 537 5.82 -71.07 -51.77
N HIS A 538 5.25 -70.54 -52.87
CA HIS A 538 4.02 -71.04 -53.52
C HIS A 538 4.31 -72.47 -54.07
N SER A 539 3.39 -73.41 -54.32
CA SER A 539 2.07 -73.37 -54.97
C SER A 539 1.34 -74.73 -54.80
N HIS A 540 -0.01 -74.76 -54.74
CA HIS A 540 -0.88 -75.65 -55.55
C HIS A 540 -2.38 -75.24 -55.43
N SER A 541 -2.95 -74.78 -56.57
CA SER A 541 -4.34 -74.78 -57.11
C SER A 541 -5.58 -74.73 -56.17
N LEU A 542 -6.41 -73.66 -56.19
CA LEU A 542 -7.56 -73.33 -57.10
C LEU A 542 -8.81 -74.23 -56.92
N THR A 543 -9.88 -73.80 -56.24
CA THR A 543 -11.06 -73.04 -56.74
C THR A 543 -12.05 -72.93 -55.55
N ARG A 544 -12.98 -71.98 -55.33
CA ARG A 544 -13.74 -71.01 -56.13
C ARG A 544 -14.33 -69.95 -55.15
N HIS A 545 -14.38 -68.69 -55.57
CA HIS A 545 -15.05 -67.54 -54.92
C HIS A 545 -16.60 -67.61 -55.06
N PRO A 546 -17.45 -66.79 -54.36
CA PRO A 546 -17.28 -65.34 -54.18
C PRO A 546 -17.69 -64.69 -52.83
N HIS A 547 -17.21 -63.44 -52.72
CA HIS A 547 -17.29 -62.45 -51.64
C HIS A 547 -18.69 -61.92 -51.27
N LYS A 548 -18.84 -61.44 -50.02
CA LYS A 548 -19.46 -60.13 -49.68
C LYS A 548 -19.02 -59.63 -48.28
N TYR A 549 -18.83 -58.31 -48.16
CA TYR A 549 -18.27 -57.52 -47.05
C TYR A 549 -19.19 -57.35 -45.84
N ALA A 550 -18.63 -57.19 -44.63
CA ALA A 550 -19.11 -56.23 -43.61
C ALA A 550 -18.07 -55.98 -42.48
N THR A 551 -17.95 -54.72 -42.09
CA THR A 551 -17.07 -54.11 -41.09
C THR A 551 -17.61 -54.24 -39.66
N TYR A 552 -16.73 -54.35 -38.65
CA TYR A 552 -17.09 -54.42 -37.21
C TYR A 552 -16.46 -53.28 -36.39
N ARG A 553 -17.28 -52.64 -35.54
CA ARG A 553 -16.96 -51.59 -34.53
C ARG A 553 -17.30 -52.13 -33.11
N PRO A 554 -16.79 -51.50 -32.02
CA PRO A 554 -16.38 -52.14 -30.77
C PRO A 554 -17.52 -52.35 -29.73
N PRO A 555 -17.29 -53.07 -28.62
CA PRO A 555 -18.34 -53.72 -27.83
C PRO A 555 -19.01 -52.81 -26.79
N GLN A 556 -20.29 -53.07 -26.55
CA GLN A 556 -21.12 -52.44 -25.52
C GLN A 556 -21.26 -53.29 -24.26
N THR A 557 -21.45 -52.54 -23.17
CA THR A 557 -21.72 -52.88 -21.77
C THR A 557 -23.04 -53.63 -21.53
N HIS A 558 -23.03 -54.57 -20.58
CA HIS A 558 -24.21 -55.21 -20.00
C HIS A 558 -25.05 -54.23 -19.15
N SER A 559 -26.36 -54.15 -19.39
CA SER A 559 -27.36 -53.65 -18.44
C SER A 559 -28.67 -54.41 -18.60
N SER A 560 -29.18 -54.94 -17.49
CA SER A 560 -30.37 -55.78 -17.41
C SER A 560 -31.68 -54.98 -17.44
N TYR A 561 -32.62 -55.58 -18.15
CA TYR A 561 -34.02 -55.24 -18.41
C TYR A 561 -34.85 -54.69 -17.23
N ARG A 562 -35.65 -53.64 -17.50
CA ARG A 562 -36.99 -53.45 -16.91
C ARG A 562 -37.95 -52.88 -17.98
N LYS A 563 -39.05 -53.59 -18.22
CA LYS A 563 -40.07 -53.35 -19.27
C LYS A 563 -41.03 -52.18 -18.95
N PRO A 564 -41.82 -51.69 -19.94
CA PRO A 564 -42.19 -50.28 -20.11
C PRO A 564 -43.65 -49.95 -19.73
N ARG A 565 -43.97 -48.65 -19.70
CA ARG A 565 -45.33 -48.14 -19.92
C ARG A 565 -45.34 -47.15 -21.09
N HIS A 566 -46.21 -47.43 -22.05
CA HIS A 566 -46.57 -46.60 -23.19
C HIS A 566 -47.24 -45.30 -22.75
N TYR A 567 -47.05 -44.22 -23.53
CA TYR A 567 -48.14 -43.35 -23.99
C TYR A 567 -47.79 -42.70 -25.34
N HIS A 568 -48.82 -42.59 -26.17
CA HIS A 568 -48.84 -42.10 -27.55
C HIS A 568 -48.90 -40.55 -27.62
N TYR A 569 -48.07 -40.01 -28.54
CA TYR A 569 -48.31 -38.96 -29.56
C TYR A 569 -49.44 -37.92 -29.43
N SER A 570 -49.07 -36.65 -29.60
CA SER A 570 -49.64 -35.66 -30.57
C SER A 570 -48.68 -34.44 -30.57
N ALA A 571 -47.94 -34.06 -31.62
CA ALA A 571 -48.29 -33.53 -32.95
C ALA A 571 -48.98 -32.14 -32.95
N GLY A 572 -48.39 -31.20 -33.71
CA GLY A 572 -48.93 -29.86 -34.04
C GLY A 572 -48.34 -28.74 -33.17
N GLU A 573 -47.29 -28.00 -33.50
CA GLU A 573 -47.00 -27.18 -34.71
C GLU A 573 -47.75 -25.83 -34.72
N THR A 574 -46.94 -24.78 -34.95
CA THR A 574 -47.21 -23.45 -35.54
C THR A 574 -47.87 -22.27 -34.77
N ILE A 575 -47.08 -21.19 -34.68
CA ILE A 575 -47.37 -19.75 -34.89
C ILE A 575 -48.10 -18.99 -33.77
N LEU A 576 -47.35 -18.21 -33.00
CA LEU A 576 -47.18 -16.74 -33.16
C LEU A 576 -45.96 -16.25 -32.37
#